data_AF-A0A1G0ZE83-F1
#
_entry.id   AF-A0A1G0ZE83-F1
#
_cell.length_a   1.000
_cell.length_b   1.000
_cell.length_c   1.000
_cell.angle_alpha   90.00
_cell.angle_beta   90.00
_cell.angle_gamma   90.00
#
_symmetry.space_group_name_H-M   'P 1'
#
loop_
_entity.id
_entity.type
_entity.pdbx_description
1 polymer ?
#
loop_
_entity_poly.entity_id
_entity_poly.type
_entity_poly.pdbx_seq_one_letter_code
_entity_poly.pdbx_strand_id
1 'polypeptide(L)'
;MNTTTIQITRLSFLKMCGNISKHNILRSMGVVEELQQMLTASGSTVELEDAMLALDNFYERFHADILNYHSSTLAEFLNNIRWGIYEYLQPELRRSMVWEDGVPPKYRYIYPKKVVNNFAKQCYLELMNEISTPPYVRRFKVTKYLKLRY
;
A
#
# COMPACT_ATOMS: atom_id res chain seq x y z
N MET A 1 -25.58 -15.82 23.85
CA MET A 1 -24.88 -15.40 22.62
C MET A 1 -23.65 -16.28 22.50
N ASN A 2 -23.58 -17.15 21.48
CA ASN A 2 -22.39 -17.95 21.22
C ASN A 2 -21.32 -17.04 20.61
N THR A 3 -20.14 -16.99 21.23
CA THR A 3 -19.02 -16.20 20.73
C THR A 3 -18.18 -17.09 19.82
N THR A 4 -18.15 -16.79 18.51
CA THR A 4 -17.29 -17.49 17.55
C THR A 4 -15.90 -16.84 17.53
N THR A 5 -14.86 -17.64 17.72
CA THR A 5 -13.47 -17.18 17.61
C THR A 5 -12.95 -17.47 16.20
N ILE A 6 -12.56 -16.42 15.47
CA ILE A 6 -12.05 -16.54 14.10
C ILE A 6 -10.53 -16.33 14.11
N GLN A 7 -9.80 -17.21 13.44
CA GLN A 7 -8.37 -17.08 13.19
C GLN A 7 -8.18 -16.52 11.79
N ILE A 8 -7.64 -15.31 11.68
CA ILE A 8 -7.40 -14.64 10.39
C ILE A 8 -5.97 -14.14 10.32
N THR A 9 -5.32 -14.33 9.17
CA THR A 9 -4.00 -13.73 8.95
C THR A 9 -4.13 -12.24 8.74
N ARG A 10 -3.15 -11.46 9.21
CA ARG A 10 -3.12 -10.00 9.00
C ARG A 10 -3.21 -9.63 7.52
N LEU A 11 -2.60 -10.43 6.64
CA LEU A 11 -2.63 -10.21 5.19
C LEU A 11 -4.05 -10.40 4.61
N SER A 12 -4.73 -11.48 4.97
CA SER A 12 -6.11 -11.75 4.51
C SER A 12 -7.04 -10.64 4.95
N PHE A 13 -7.00 -10.27 6.24
CA PHE A 13 -7.79 -9.16 6.79
C PHE A 13 -7.56 -7.84 6.02
N LEU A 14 -6.30 -7.43 5.81
CA LEU A 14 -5.98 -6.19 5.09
C LEU A 14 -6.48 -6.21 3.63
N LYS A 15 -6.34 -7.35 2.96
CA LYS A 15 -6.83 -7.53 1.58
C LYS A 15 -8.36 -7.44 1.51
N MET A 16 -9.06 -8.15 2.39
CA MET A 16 -10.52 -8.16 2.44
C MET A 16 -11.05 -6.75 2.71
N CYS A 17 -10.54 -6.04 3.71
CA CYS A 17 -10.97 -4.66 4.00
C CYS A 17 -10.66 -3.71 2.83
N GLY A 18 -9.48 -3.85 2.22
CA GLY A 18 -9.13 -3.08 1.03
C GLY A 18 -10.07 -3.34 -0.16
N ASN A 19 -10.45 -4.59 -0.39
CA ASN A 19 -11.38 -4.96 -1.46
C ASN A 19 -12.79 -4.42 -1.19
N ILE A 20 -13.29 -4.56 0.05
CA ILE A 20 -14.60 -4.03 0.45
C ILE A 20 -14.64 -2.50 0.29
N SER A 21 -13.59 -1.79 0.72
CA SER A 21 -13.54 -0.32 0.63
C SER A 21 -13.56 0.25 -0.80
N LYS A 22 -13.19 -0.56 -1.80
CA LYS A 22 -13.03 -0.15 -3.21
C LYS A 22 -14.20 -0.55 -4.10
N HIS A 23 -15.08 -1.44 -3.64
CA HIS A 23 -16.03 -2.13 -4.49
C HIS A 23 -17.44 -2.15 -3.87
N ASN A 24 -18.45 -2.05 -4.73
CA ASN A 24 -19.84 -2.28 -4.32
C ASN A 24 -20.04 -3.78 -4.00
N ILE A 25 -20.97 -4.13 -3.10
CA ILE A 25 -21.23 -5.48 -2.56
C ILE A 25 -21.23 -6.58 -3.63
N LEU A 26 -21.81 -6.33 -4.80
CA LEU A 26 -21.85 -7.31 -5.92
C LEU A 26 -20.46 -7.68 -6.48
N ARG A 27 -19.46 -6.81 -6.34
CA ARG A 27 -18.05 -7.07 -6.69
C ARG A 27 -17.24 -7.64 -5.52
N SER A 28 -17.87 -7.78 -4.36
CA SER A 28 -17.27 -8.36 -3.15
C SER A 28 -17.62 -9.84 -2.96
N MET A 29 -18.24 -10.52 -3.93
CA MET A 29 -18.59 -11.94 -3.82
C MET A 29 -17.39 -12.83 -3.47
N GLY A 30 -16.23 -12.59 -4.05
CA GLY A 30 -15.01 -13.32 -3.67
C GLY A 30 -14.58 -13.08 -2.21
N VAL A 31 -14.90 -11.90 -1.65
CA VAL A 31 -14.66 -11.59 -0.24
C VAL A 31 -15.71 -12.26 0.66
N VAL A 32 -16.96 -12.35 0.20
CA VAL A 32 -18.03 -13.09 0.88
C VAL A 32 -17.70 -14.58 0.97
N GLU A 33 -17.23 -15.18 -0.13
CA GLU A 33 -16.78 -16.58 -0.15
C GLU A 33 -15.59 -16.81 0.78
N GLU A 34 -14.61 -15.89 0.79
CA GLU A 34 -13.47 -15.96 1.72
C GLU A 34 -13.94 -15.86 3.19
N LEU A 35 -14.90 -14.97 3.49
CA LEU A 35 -15.51 -14.85 4.81
C LEU A 35 -16.27 -16.12 5.23
N GLN A 36 -17.07 -16.68 4.33
CA GLN A 36 -17.81 -17.93 4.56
C GLN A 36 -16.85 -19.08 4.88
N GLN A 37 -15.77 -19.21 4.11
CA GLN A 37 -14.76 -20.25 4.32
C GLN A 37 -14.09 -20.09 5.69
N MET A 38 -13.75 -18.86 6.10
CA MET A 38 -13.17 -18.62 7.42
C MET A 38 -14.13 -18.93 8.57
N LEU A 39 -15.41 -18.56 8.44
CA LEU A 39 -16.43 -18.85 9.44
C LEU A 39 -16.67 -20.37 9.54
N THR A 40 -16.73 -21.05 8.40
CA THR A 40 -16.83 -22.52 8.33
C THR A 40 -15.65 -23.21 8.98
N ALA A 41 -14.42 -22.74 8.68
CA ALA A 41 -13.20 -23.27 9.29
C ALA A 41 -13.15 -23.07 10.81
N SER A 42 -13.85 -22.06 11.34
CA SER A 42 -13.98 -21.83 12.79
C SER A 42 -15.03 -22.70 13.49
N GLY A 43 -15.65 -23.64 12.76
CA GLY A 43 -16.63 -24.59 13.30
C GLY A 43 -18.08 -24.10 13.25
N SER A 44 -18.37 -23.00 12.54
CA SER A 44 -19.73 -22.51 12.32
C SER A 44 -20.19 -22.86 10.92
N THR A 45 -21.26 -23.65 10.75
CA THR A 45 -21.88 -23.81 9.43
C THR A 45 -22.56 -22.51 9.05
N VAL A 46 -22.06 -21.83 8.01
CA VAL A 46 -22.58 -20.52 7.56
C VAL A 46 -22.93 -20.61 6.08
N GLU A 47 -24.19 -20.32 5.75
CA GLU A 47 -24.64 -20.20 4.37
C GLU A 47 -24.09 -18.92 3.73
N LEU A 48 -24.01 -18.89 2.40
CA LEU A 48 -23.43 -17.75 1.68
C LEU A 48 -24.21 -16.45 1.97
N GLU A 49 -25.54 -16.54 2.10
CA GLU A 49 -26.42 -15.42 2.42
C GLU A 49 -26.12 -14.84 3.82
N ASP A 50 -25.88 -15.71 4.81
CA ASP A 50 -25.48 -15.29 6.15
C ASP A 50 -24.10 -14.61 6.15
N ALA A 51 -23.17 -15.09 5.32
CA ALA A 51 -21.87 -14.45 5.14
C ALA A 51 -21.99 -13.07 4.47
N MET A 52 -22.94 -12.88 3.54
CA MET A 52 -23.23 -11.57 2.96
C MET A 52 -23.74 -10.59 4.02
N LEU A 53 -24.67 -11.02 4.88
CA LEU A 53 -25.19 -10.20 5.98
C LEU A 53 -24.11 -9.88 7.02
N ALA A 54 -23.19 -10.82 7.26
CA ALA A 54 -22.08 -10.62 8.18
C ALA A 54 -20.99 -9.69 7.63
N LEU A 55 -20.97 -9.42 6.32
CA LEU A 55 -19.91 -8.65 5.67
C LEU A 55 -19.82 -7.20 6.19
N ASP A 56 -20.96 -6.55 6.42
CA ASP A 56 -21.00 -5.18 6.94
C ASP A 56 -20.48 -5.11 8.38
N ASN A 57 -20.89 -6.05 9.24
CA ASN A 57 -20.39 -6.18 10.60
C ASN A 57 -18.89 -6.51 10.64
N PHE A 58 -18.45 -7.39 9.75
CA PHE A 58 -17.03 -7.66 9.56
C PHE A 58 -16.31 -6.38 9.16
N TYR A 59 -16.78 -5.68 8.14
CA TYR A 59 -16.14 -4.45 7.68
C TYR A 59 -16.08 -3.39 8.78
N GLU A 60 -17.18 -3.10 9.47
CA GLU A 60 -17.18 -2.13 10.57
C GLU A 60 -16.13 -2.48 11.63
N ARG A 61 -16.13 -3.73 12.11
CA ARG A 61 -15.21 -4.18 13.17
C ARG A 61 -13.75 -4.13 12.71
N PHE A 62 -13.48 -4.60 11.51
CA PHE A 62 -12.12 -4.80 11.03
C PHE A 62 -11.54 -3.52 10.40
N HIS A 63 -12.36 -2.70 9.74
CA HIS A 63 -11.96 -1.40 9.21
C HIS A 63 -11.85 -0.34 10.30
N ALA A 64 -12.89 -0.15 11.12
CA ALA A 64 -12.93 0.97 12.07
C ALA A 64 -11.97 0.77 13.24
N ASP A 65 -11.82 -0.46 13.73
CA ASP A 65 -10.97 -0.72 14.91
C ASP A 65 -9.56 -1.14 14.51
N ILE A 66 -9.41 -2.15 13.65
CA ILE A 66 -8.12 -2.81 13.41
C ILE A 66 -7.34 -2.13 12.28
N LEU A 67 -7.99 -1.77 11.17
CA LEU A 67 -7.31 -1.12 10.05
C LEU A 67 -6.83 0.26 10.48
N ASN A 68 -7.70 1.06 11.09
CA ASN A 68 -7.32 2.37 11.63
C ASN A 68 -6.15 2.30 12.60
N TYR A 69 -6.11 1.28 13.47
CA TYR A 69 -4.97 1.04 14.37
C TYR A 69 -3.66 0.83 13.58
N HIS A 70 -3.71 0.09 12.48
CA HIS A 70 -2.54 -0.18 11.64
C HIS A 70 -2.20 0.90 10.62
N SER A 71 -3.18 1.73 10.21
CA SER A 71 -3.05 2.71 9.13
C SER A 71 -1.87 3.66 9.34
N SER A 72 -1.68 4.13 10.58
CA SER A 72 -0.54 4.99 10.91
C SER A 72 0.79 4.27 10.67
N THR A 73 0.91 3.02 11.14
CA THR A 73 2.13 2.22 10.98
C THR A 73 2.40 1.88 9.51
N LEU A 74 1.35 1.57 8.74
CA LEU A 74 1.45 1.37 7.29
C LEU A 74 1.93 2.65 6.59
N ALA A 75 1.40 3.81 6.98
CA ALA A 75 1.84 5.09 6.45
C ALA A 75 3.31 5.38 6.78
N GLU A 76 3.77 5.05 7.99
CA GLU A 76 5.20 5.14 8.34
C GLU A 76 6.06 4.25 7.44
N PHE A 77 5.66 2.99 7.22
CA PHE A 77 6.41 2.07 6.36
C PHE A 77 6.45 2.53 4.91
N LEU A 78 5.32 2.97 4.35
CA LEU A 78 5.26 3.51 3.00
C LEU A 78 6.12 4.77 2.86
N ASN A 79 6.09 5.65 3.86
CA ASN A 79 6.94 6.84 3.88
C ASN A 79 8.43 6.47 3.95
N ASN A 80 8.79 5.46 4.75
CA ASN A 80 10.17 4.97 4.82
C ASN A 80 10.64 4.37 3.48
N ILE A 81 9.78 3.62 2.79
CA ILE A 81 10.08 3.10 1.44
C ILE A 81 10.30 4.27 0.46
N ARG A 82 9.40 5.26 0.46
CA ARG A 82 9.50 6.43 -0.42
C ARG A 82 10.82 7.19 -0.20
N TRP A 83 11.17 7.44 1.06
CA TRP A 83 12.44 8.06 1.41
C TRP A 83 13.63 7.19 1.04
N GLY A 84 13.54 5.87 1.24
CA GLY A 84 14.58 4.92 0.87
C GLY A 84 14.86 4.93 -0.64
N ILE A 85 13.81 4.95 -1.48
CA ILE A 85 13.94 5.08 -2.94
C ILE A 85 14.62 6.39 -3.31
N TYR A 86 14.15 7.51 -2.74
CA TYR A 86 14.72 8.83 -2.99
C TYR A 86 16.22 8.86 -2.70
N GLU A 87 16.64 8.43 -1.50
CA GLU A 87 18.03 8.43 -1.07
C GLU A 87 18.90 7.47 -1.87
N TYR A 88 18.40 6.27 -2.13
CA TYR A 88 19.10 5.25 -2.90
C TYR A 88 19.46 5.74 -4.31
N LEU A 89 18.57 6.52 -4.93
CA LEU A 89 18.77 7.02 -6.29
C LEU A 89 19.50 8.36 -6.37
N GLN A 90 19.72 9.07 -5.25
CA GLN A 90 20.44 10.36 -5.28
C GLN A 90 21.85 10.29 -5.91
N PRO A 91 22.68 9.25 -5.67
CA PRO A 91 23.96 9.12 -6.36
C PRO A 91 23.81 9.03 -7.88
N GLU A 92 22.79 8.32 -8.36
CA GLU A 92 22.52 8.17 -9.79
C GLU A 92 22.02 9.48 -10.40
N LEU A 93 21.13 10.20 -9.70
CA LEU A 93 20.68 11.53 -10.13
C LEU A 93 21.87 12.49 -10.30
N ARG A 94 22.76 12.56 -9.30
CA ARG A 94 23.96 13.41 -9.36
C ARG A 94 24.91 13.01 -10.48
N ARG A 95 25.06 11.71 -10.74
CA ARG A 95 25.92 11.19 -11.80
C ARG A 95 25.35 11.53 -13.19
N SER A 96 24.04 11.44 -13.35
CA SER A 96 23.40 11.53 -14.66
C SER A 96 23.02 12.95 -15.06
N MET A 97 22.70 13.83 -14.11
CA MET A 97 22.25 15.19 -14.39
C MET A 97 23.41 16.05 -14.89
N VAL A 98 23.23 16.63 -16.08
CA VAL A 98 24.17 17.56 -16.71
C VAL A 98 23.43 18.84 -17.02
N TRP A 99 24.00 19.96 -16.56
CA TRP A 99 23.55 21.30 -16.90
C TRP A 99 24.14 21.71 -18.25
N GLU A 100 23.30 22.30 -19.09
CA GLU A 100 23.69 22.87 -20.37
C GLU A 100 23.62 24.38 -20.29
N ASP A 101 24.60 25.03 -20.94
CA ASP A 101 24.68 26.48 -21.01
C ASP A 101 23.45 27.06 -21.73
N GLY A 102 22.87 28.12 -21.16
CA GLY A 102 21.68 28.78 -21.71
C GLY A 102 21.00 29.72 -20.72
N VAL A 103 20.10 30.58 -21.22
CA VAL A 103 19.26 31.46 -20.40
C VAL A 103 17.78 31.20 -20.77
N PRO A 104 16.99 30.51 -19.92
CA PRO A 104 17.38 29.87 -18.65
C PRO A 104 18.23 28.60 -18.86
N PRO A 105 19.03 28.18 -17.85
CA PRO A 105 19.83 26.97 -17.92
C PRO A 105 18.94 25.75 -18.10
N LYS A 106 19.32 24.86 -19.01
CA LYS A 106 18.63 23.60 -19.26
C LYS A 106 19.40 22.47 -18.60
N TYR A 107 18.72 21.36 -18.34
CA TYR A 107 19.36 20.14 -17.89
C TYR A 107 18.96 18.97 -18.76
N ARG A 108 19.82 17.96 -18.81
CA ARG A 108 19.52 16.64 -19.37
C ARG A 108 20.10 15.55 -18.49
N TYR A 109 19.68 14.32 -18.73
CA TYR A 109 20.27 13.16 -18.07
C TYR A 109 21.11 12.30 -19.03
N ILE A 110 22.24 11.81 -18.52
CA ILE A 110 23.04 10.78 -19.16
C ILE A 110 22.49 9.40 -18.80
N TYR A 111 21.84 8.77 -19.77
CA TYR A 111 21.28 7.43 -19.63
C TYR A 111 22.37 6.37 -19.41
N PRO A 112 22.12 5.36 -18.55
CA PRO A 112 22.98 4.18 -18.45
C PRO A 112 23.08 3.44 -19.79
N LYS A 113 24.24 2.81 -20.07
CA LYS A 113 24.50 2.12 -21.36
C LYS A 113 23.45 1.06 -21.76
N LYS A 114 22.78 0.45 -20.77
CA LYS A 114 21.74 -0.57 -20.99
C LYS A 114 20.35 0.02 -21.25
N VAL A 115 20.15 1.31 -21.02
CA VAL A 115 18.89 2.04 -21.26
C VAL A 115 18.89 2.55 -22.69
N VAL A 116 18.55 1.67 -23.63
CA VAL A 116 18.72 1.92 -25.07
C VAL A 116 17.42 2.37 -25.76
N ASN A 117 16.30 1.70 -25.47
CA ASN A 117 15.04 1.95 -26.15
C ASN A 117 14.33 3.20 -25.60
N ASN A 118 13.45 3.78 -26.42
CA ASN A 118 12.80 5.05 -26.08
C ASN A 118 11.90 4.96 -24.85
N PHE A 119 11.21 3.83 -24.66
CA PHE A 119 10.37 3.60 -23.49
C PHE A 119 11.17 3.62 -22.18
N ALA A 120 12.28 2.88 -22.13
CA ALA A 120 13.16 2.82 -20.97
C ALA A 120 13.82 4.18 -20.68
N LYS A 121 14.19 4.93 -21.73
CA LYS A 121 14.67 6.32 -21.57
C LYS A 121 13.59 7.22 -20.97
N GLN A 122 12.35 7.10 -21.42
CA GLN A 122 11.23 7.87 -20.86
C GLN A 122 11.00 7.54 -19.38
N CYS A 123 10.93 6.25 -19.02
CA CYS A 123 10.80 5.84 -17.63
C CYS A 123 11.96 6.34 -16.76
N TYR A 124 13.19 6.30 -17.28
CA TYR A 124 14.36 6.82 -16.57
C TYR A 124 14.27 8.33 -16.37
N LEU A 125 13.90 9.08 -17.40
CA LEU A 125 13.71 10.53 -17.34
C LEU A 125 12.67 10.92 -16.29
N GLU A 126 11.51 10.26 -16.30
CA GLU A 126 10.43 10.46 -15.33
C GLU A 126 10.90 10.17 -13.91
N LEU A 127 11.57 9.02 -13.71
CA LEU A 127 12.12 8.65 -12.41
C LEU A 127 13.11 9.69 -11.88
N MET A 128 14.07 10.12 -12.70
CA MET A 128 15.07 11.12 -12.29
C MET A 128 14.42 12.48 -11.95
N ASN A 129 13.42 12.89 -12.73
CA ASN A 129 12.65 14.10 -12.43
C ASN A 129 11.87 13.97 -11.12
N GLU A 130 11.24 12.82 -10.86
CA GLU A 130 10.48 12.59 -9.62
C GLU A 130 11.38 12.69 -8.39
N ILE A 131 12.57 12.10 -8.44
CA ILE A 131 13.53 12.12 -7.32
C ILE A 131 14.39 13.38 -7.27
N SER A 132 14.20 14.33 -8.18
CA SER A 132 14.93 15.61 -8.18
C SER A 132 14.56 16.49 -6.98
N THR A 133 13.36 16.25 -6.42
CA THR A 133 12.86 16.92 -5.23
C THR A 133 12.66 15.90 -4.10
N PRO A 134 12.95 16.28 -2.85
CA PRO A 134 12.72 15.38 -1.72
C PRO A 134 11.22 15.09 -1.56
N PRO A 135 10.85 13.92 -0.99
CA PRO A 135 9.47 13.64 -0.65
C PRO A 135 8.84 14.76 0.21
N TYR A 136 7.64 15.20 -0.17
CA TYR A 136 6.90 16.25 0.55
C TYR A 136 6.64 15.91 2.02
N VAL A 137 6.31 14.65 2.30
CA VAL A 137 6.05 14.17 3.65
C VAL A 137 7.39 13.87 4.31
N ARG A 138 7.70 14.61 5.39
CA ARG A 138 8.89 14.35 6.20
C ARG A 138 8.83 12.95 6.81
N ARG A 139 9.99 12.38 7.11
CA ARG A 139 10.05 11.15 7.91
C ARG A 139 9.35 11.36 9.24
N PHE A 140 8.59 10.36 9.66
CA PHE A 140 7.93 10.34 10.94
C PHE A 140 7.99 8.92 11.52
N LYS A 141 7.81 8.84 12.84
CA LYS A 141 7.64 7.58 13.55
C LYS A 141 6.33 7.63 14.31
N VAL A 142 5.51 6.62 14.11
CA VAL A 142 4.30 6.37 14.87
C VAL A 142 4.69 5.81 16.22
N THR A 143 3.96 6.27 17.24
CA THR A 143 4.17 5.84 18.61
C THR A 143 4.11 4.31 18.75
N LYS A 144 4.96 3.75 19.60
CA LYS A 144 5.02 2.30 19.85
C LYS A 144 3.66 1.74 20.31
N TYR A 145 2.84 2.54 20.99
CA TYR A 145 1.54 2.10 21.50
C TYR A 145 0.53 1.74 20.38
N LEU A 146 0.72 2.26 19.18
CA LEU A 146 -0.07 1.92 17.99
C LEU A 146 0.52 0.75 17.18
N LYS A 147 1.45 -0.01 17.77
CA LYS A 147 2.14 -1.16 17.15
C LYS A 147 2.13 -2.44 18.00
N LEU A 148 1.56 -2.41 19.21
CA LEU A 148 1.71 -3.45 20.23
C LEU A 148 0.46 -4.33 20.45
N ARG A 149 -0.72 -3.91 20.00
CA ARG A 149 -2.01 -4.47 20.44
C ARG A 149 -2.58 -5.54 19.50
N TYR A 150 -2.31 -5.40 18.21
CA TYR A 150 -2.67 -6.29 17.11
C TYR A 150 -1.44 -6.48 16.23
#